data_AF-A0A0N4WHH4-F1
#
_entry.id   AF-A0A0N4WHH4-F1
#
_cell.length_a   1.000
_cell.length_b   1.000
_cell.length_c   1.000
_cell.angle_alpha   90.00
_cell.angle_beta   90.00
_cell.angle_gamma   90.00
#
_symmetry.space_group_name_H-M   'P 1'
#
loop_
_entity.id
_entity.type
_entity.pdbx_description
1 polymer ?
#
loop_
_entity_poly.entity_id
_entity_poly.type
_entity_poly.pdbx_seq_one_letter_code
_entity_poly.pdbx_strand_id
1 'polypeptide(L)'
;LLNAVQHYRQQLGVRFPRNARTSHIDCGRLLHDDKQSGHIRGLASSRVELRDQNRSMSCEDIRARVLPPKPLQTLQFGVAHARIVYESYELIEEELRSSYHPQNVFCYAIDYKAKEDFTQKIEKLSKCLPNVLVPTMRYSIGRTGINGTRAHFECLKALMAYTGWEYVMLMQNYDIMIKSVYETVSILQKLGGANDVHVRPCESYRYNHSLKWDTQSLNFFRNEKDTKPTQRNASLTFARGAAHASLSRAAVNWMVNTVDLTKTFEQLDLNVLGVDEVLIPTLQVSDSLDMPGRFTAECVHKGKIIGFITRCNITNIAKILIRVSNWTVALAYEPDYNNEQLHSSFPMVAHSTIV
;
A
#
# COMPACT_ATOMS: atom_id res chain seq x y z
N LEU A 1 -4.13 -11.24 24.91
CA LEU A 1 -4.13 -11.54 23.45
C LEU A 1 -4.48 -12.99 23.15
N LEU A 2 -3.76 -14.01 23.64
CA LEU A 2 -4.14 -15.44 23.45
C LEU A 2 -5.55 -15.76 23.97
N ASN A 3 -5.87 -15.33 25.19
CA ASN A 3 -7.23 -15.47 25.71
C ASN A 3 -8.25 -14.72 24.86
N ALA A 4 -7.90 -13.56 24.30
CA ALA A 4 -8.80 -12.83 23.39
C ALA A 4 -8.97 -13.58 22.06
N VAL A 5 -7.90 -14.11 21.46
CA VAL A 5 -7.95 -14.87 20.19
C VAL A 5 -8.61 -16.24 20.36
N GLN A 6 -8.38 -16.94 21.47
CA GLN A 6 -9.07 -18.20 21.80
C GLN A 6 -10.54 -17.97 22.14
N HIS A 7 -10.85 -16.93 22.91
CA HIS A 7 -12.23 -16.54 23.22
C HIS A 7 -12.96 -16.11 21.95
N TYR A 8 -12.32 -15.35 21.05
CA TYR A 8 -12.88 -14.98 19.74
C TYR A 8 -13.08 -16.19 18.81
N ARG A 9 -12.12 -17.14 18.79
CA ARG A 9 -12.25 -18.41 18.05
C ARG A 9 -13.38 -19.28 18.58
N GLN A 10 -13.57 -19.34 19.90
CA GLN A 10 -14.64 -20.10 20.55
C GLN A 10 -16.01 -19.43 20.36
N GLN A 11 -16.09 -18.11 20.44
CA GLN A 11 -17.34 -17.35 20.25
C GLN A 11 -17.85 -17.39 18.81
N LEU A 12 -16.96 -17.32 17.81
CA LEU A 12 -17.37 -17.31 16.41
C LEU A 12 -17.49 -18.70 15.80
N GLY A 13 -16.86 -19.75 16.32
CA GLY A 13 -16.93 -21.10 15.72
C GLY A 13 -16.44 -21.17 14.26
N VAL A 14 -15.77 -20.12 13.77
CA VAL A 14 -15.26 -20.00 12.41
C VAL A 14 -13.93 -20.72 12.33
N ARG A 15 -13.91 -21.91 11.72
CA ARG A 15 -12.67 -22.60 11.34
C ARG A 15 -12.50 -22.50 9.84
N PHE A 16 -11.58 -21.64 9.41
CA PHE A 16 -11.07 -21.74 8.04
C PHE A 16 -10.28 -23.04 7.91
N PRO A 17 -10.45 -23.79 6.81
CA PRO A 17 -9.64 -24.98 6.57
C PRO A 17 -8.17 -24.57 6.52
N ARG A 18 -7.33 -25.26 7.32
CA ARG A 18 -5.87 -25.06 7.25
C ARG A 18 -5.34 -25.75 6.00
N ASN A 19 -4.41 -25.11 5.31
CA ASN A 19 -3.66 -25.76 4.25
C ASN A 19 -2.95 -27.01 4.83
N ALA A 20 -3.16 -28.16 4.20
CA ALA A 20 -2.63 -29.43 4.69
C ALA A 20 -1.10 -29.39 4.86
N ARG A 21 -0.39 -28.69 3.96
CA ARG A 21 1.08 -28.57 3.99
C ARG A 21 1.60 -27.81 5.21
N THR A 22 0.82 -26.89 5.76
CA THR A 22 1.20 -26.07 6.91
C THR A 22 0.35 -26.39 8.15
N SER A 23 -0.47 -27.44 8.09
CA SER A 23 -1.39 -27.82 9.16
C SER A 23 -0.66 -28.21 10.46
N HIS A 24 0.54 -28.76 10.32
CA HIS A 24 1.46 -29.15 11.39
C HIS A 24 2.13 -27.97 12.11
N ILE A 25 2.03 -26.75 11.58
CA ILE A 25 2.68 -25.57 12.16
C ILE A 25 1.85 -25.05 13.34
N ASP A 26 2.49 -24.89 14.50
CA ASP A 26 1.91 -24.21 15.65
C ASP A 26 2.12 -22.68 15.52
N CYS A 27 1.14 -22.01 14.93
CA CYS A 27 1.17 -20.55 14.79
C CYS A 27 1.18 -19.81 16.14
N GLY A 28 0.60 -20.38 17.20
CA GLY A 28 0.58 -19.75 18.51
C GLY A 28 1.98 -19.67 19.08
N ARG A 29 2.70 -20.80 19.03
CA ARG A 29 4.12 -20.83 19.36
C ARG A 29 4.93 -19.90 18.47
N LEU A 30 4.72 -19.92 17.16
CA LEU A 30 5.46 -19.08 16.21
C LEU A 30 5.35 -17.57 16.49
N LEU A 31 4.17 -17.10 16.93
CA LEU A 31 3.93 -15.68 17.23
C LEU A 31 4.46 -15.25 18.61
N HIS A 32 4.75 -16.20 19.50
CA HIS A 32 5.24 -15.95 20.86
C HIS A 32 6.72 -16.29 21.05
N ASP A 33 7.31 -17.11 20.18
CA ASP A 33 8.71 -17.49 20.28
C ASP A 33 9.62 -16.31 19.95
N ASP A 34 10.55 -16.02 20.85
CA ASP A 34 11.69 -15.17 20.52
C ASP A 34 12.49 -15.84 19.40
N LYS A 35 12.96 -15.06 18.42
CA LYS A 35 13.68 -15.47 17.18
C LYS A 35 14.86 -16.46 17.40
N GLN A 36 15.22 -16.73 18.64
CA GLN A 36 16.33 -17.58 19.10
C GLN A 36 15.94 -19.02 19.42
N SER A 37 14.66 -19.41 19.29
CA SER A 37 14.24 -20.78 19.61
C SER A 37 14.67 -21.80 18.54
N GLY A 38 14.96 -23.03 18.97
CA GLY A 38 15.24 -24.14 18.05
C GLY A 38 14.05 -24.50 17.14
N HIS A 39 12.83 -24.14 17.54
CA HIS A 39 11.61 -24.44 16.79
C HIS A 39 11.50 -23.61 15.50
N ILE A 40 11.72 -22.29 15.59
CA ILE A 40 11.71 -21.42 14.39
C ILE A 40 12.83 -21.83 13.42
N ARG A 41 14.02 -22.16 13.94
CA ARG A 41 15.14 -22.63 13.11
C ARG A 41 14.80 -23.93 12.38
N GLY A 42 14.17 -24.90 13.04
CA GLY A 42 13.75 -26.16 12.42
C GLY A 42 12.65 -25.99 11.35
N LEU A 43 11.70 -25.08 11.56
CA LEU A 43 10.72 -24.73 10.52
C LEU A 43 11.40 -24.01 9.34
N ALA A 44 12.37 -23.15 9.61
CA ALA A 44 13.11 -22.43 8.58
C ALA A 44 13.98 -23.34 7.70
N SER A 45 14.45 -24.48 8.21
CA SER A 45 15.19 -25.49 7.43
C SER A 45 14.30 -26.41 6.59
N SER A 46 12.98 -26.41 6.85
CA SER A 46 11.99 -27.28 6.18
C SER A 46 10.84 -26.47 5.57
N ARG A 47 11.14 -25.28 5.04
CA ARG A 47 10.13 -24.36 4.50
C ARG A 47 9.32 -25.00 3.38
N VAL A 48 8.00 -24.89 3.50
CA VAL A 48 7.08 -25.24 2.42
C VAL A 48 7.24 -24.22 1.30
N GLU A 49 7.58 -24.69 0.10
CA GLU A 49 7.61 -23.85 -1.09
C GLU A 49 6.19 -23.50 -1.54
N LEU A 50 5.97 -22.22 -1.84
CA LEU A 50 4.80 -21.80 -2.60
C LEU A 50 4.94 -22.37 -4.01
N ARG A 51 4.01 -23.24 -4.39
CA ARG A 51 3.97 -23.86 -5.72
C ARG A 51 2.59 -23.61 -6.29
N ASP A 52 2.52 -23.26 -7.57
CA ASP A 52 1.25 -23.09 -8.25
C ASP A 52 0.54 -24.45 -8.28
N GLN A 53 -0.44 -24.62 -7.40
CA GLN A 53 -1.21 -25.84 -7.31
C GLN A 53 -2.28 -25.84 -8.40
N ASN A 54 -2.57 -27.01 -8.96
CA ASN A 54 -3.74 -27.21 -9.80
C ASN A 54 -4.99 -27.22 -8.90
N ARG A 55 -5.42 -26.02 -8.48
CA ARG A 55 -6.62 -25.81 -7.67
C ARG A 55 -7.82 -25.62 -8.57
N SER A 56 -8.98 -26.06 -8.09
CA SER A 56 -10.22 -25.75 -8.78
C SER A 56 -10.47 -24.24 -8.79
N MET A 57 -10.69 -23.72 -10.00
CA MET A 57 -11.03 -22.33 -10.29
C MET A 57 -12.53 -22.16 -10.57
N SER A 58 -13.37 -23.11 -10.15
CA SER A 58 -14.83 -22.93 -10.14
C SER A 58 -15.20 -21.77 -9.19
N CYS A 59 -16.27 -21.03 -9.48
CA CYS A 59 -16.69 -19.96 -8.59
C CYS A 59 -17.19 -20.47 -7.23
N GLU A 60 -17.72 -21.69 -7.18
CA GLU A 60 -18.10 -22.34 -5.93
C GLU A 60 -16.87 -22.55 -5.04
N ASP A 61 -15.81 -23.13 -5.59
CA ASP A 61 -14.58 -23.41 -4.83
C ASP A 61 -13.82 -22.13 -4.45
N ILE A 62 -13.78 -21.12 -5.32
CA ILE A 62 -13.19 -19.81 -5.00
C ILE A 62 -13.93 -19.17 -3.83
N ARG A 63 -15.27 -19.16 -3.87
CA ARG A 63 -16.09 -18.57 -2.80
C ARG A 63 -15.92 -19.34 -1.49
N ALA A 64 -15.89 -20.66 -1.54
CA ALA A 64 -15.67 -21.50 -0.37
C ALA A 64 -14.31 -21.27 0.29
N ARG A 65 -13.27 -20.91 -0.50
CA ARG A 65 -11.95 -20.56 0.03
C ARG A 65 -11.88 -19.14 0.58
N VAL A 66 -12.42 -18.15 -0.14
CA VAL A 66 -12.23 -16.72 0.18
C VAL A 66 -13.25 -16.18 1.16
N LEU A 67 -14.53 -16.55 1.02
CA LEU A 67 -15.60 -15.92 1.79
C LEU A 67 -15.60 -16.41 3.25
N PRO A 68 -15.90 -15.52 4.21
CA PRO A 68 -16.01 -15.91 5.60
C PRO A 68 -17.22 -16.84 5.78
N PRO A 69 -17.11 -17.92 6.57
CA PRO A 69 -18.21 -18.88 6.76
C PRO A 69 -19.32 -18.34 7.67
N LYS A 70 -19.14 -17.15 8.26
CA LYS A 70 -20.15 -16.41 9.01
C LYS A 70 -20.15 -14.95 8.59
N PRO A 71 -21.30 -14.27 8.69
CA PRO A 71 -21.38 -12.82 8.47
C PRO A 71 -20.37 -12.08 9.35
N LEU A 72 -19.68 -11.10 8.76
CA LEU A 72 -18.77 -10.22 9.47
C LEU A 72 -19.54 -9.04 10.06
N GLN A 73 -19.03 -8.46 11.15
CA GLN A 73 -19.57 -7.22 11.70
C GLN A 73 -19.33 -6.09 10.71
N THR A 74 -20.32 -5.20 10.56
CA THR A 74 -20.21 -4.04 9.66
C THR A 74 -19.05 -3.13 10.04
N LEU A 75 -18.28 -2.72 9.04
CA LEU A 75 -17.26 -1.69 9.15
C LEU A 75 -17.91 -0.30 9.07
N GLN A 76 -17.27 0.69 9.69
CA GLN A 76 -17.67 2.10 9.55
C GLN A 76 -17.57 2.57 8.08
N PHE A 77 -16.58 2.06 7.37
CA PHE A 77 -16.41 2.23 5.93
C PHE A 77 -15.61 1.07 5.35
N GLY A 78 -15.70 0.90 4.03
CA GLY A 78 -14.85 -0.02 3.27
C GLY A 78 -13.44 0.50 3.06
N VAL A 79 -12.48 -0.42 2.94
CA VAL A 79 -11.11 -0.11 2.50
C VAL A 79 -10.91 -0.69 1.12
N ALA A 80 -10.40 0.13 0.21
CA ALA A 80 -9.98 -0.30 -1.11
C ALA A 80 -8.52 -0.78 -1.07
N HIS A 81 -8.22 -1.82 -1.84
CA HIS A 81 -6.87 -2.35 -2.01
C HIS A 81 -6.52 -2.27 -3.49
N ALA A 82 -5.50 -1.48 -3.85
CA ALA A 82 -5.00 -1.41 -5.22
C ALA A 82 -3.65 -2.13 -5.28
N ARG A 83 -3.65 -3.39 -5.75
CA ARG A 83 -2.49 -4.26 -5.74
C ARG A 83 -1.96 -4.50 -7.15
N ILE A 84 -0.67 -4.26 -7.34
CA ILE A 84 0.05 -4.75 -8.52
C ILE A 84 0.40 -6.22 -8.32
N VAL A 85 0.06 -7.06 -9.30
CA VAL A 85 0.28 -8.51 -9.23
C VAL A 85 0.88 -9.05 -10.52
N TYR A 86 1.71 -10.08 -10.41
CA TYR A 86 2.37 -10.68 -11.57
C TYR A 86 2.68 -12.19 -11.42
N GLU A 87 2.61 -12.75 -10.21
CA GLU A 87 2.82 -14.18 -9.96
C GLU A 87 2.28 -14.64 -8.59
N SER A 88 2.45 -15.93 -8.28
CA SER A 88 2.13 -16.52 -6.96
C SER A 88 0.64 -16.43 -6.59
N TYR A 89 -0.24 -16.96 -7.44
CA TYR A 89 -1.70 -16.88 -7.24
C TYR A 89 -2.15 -17.38 -5.85
N GLU A 90 -1.60 -18.49 -5.35
CA GLU A 90 -1.93 -19.02 -4.02
C GLU A 90 -1.73 -17.97 -2.92
N LEU A 91 -0.64 -17.19 -2.97
CA LEU A 91 -0.40 -16.13 -2.01
C LEU A 91 -1.44 -15.02 -2.12
N ILE A 92 -1.77 -14.60 -3.34
CA ILE A 92 -2.72 -13.52 -3.59
C ILE A 92 -4.13 -13.92 -3.11
N GLU A 93 -4.57 -15.16 -3.37
CA GLU A 93 -5.85 -15.69 -2.90
C GLU A 93 -5.90 -15.80 -1.38
N GLU A 94 -4.82 -16.26 -0.74
CA GLU A 94 -4.72 -16.33 0.73
C GLU A 94 -4.68 -14.94 1.37
N GLU A 95 -4.01 -13.97 0.75
CA GLU A 95 -4.02 -12.59 1.23
C GLU A 95 -5.42 -11.99 1.10
N LEU A 96 -6.07 -12.15 -0.06
CA LEU A 96 -7.45 -11.72 -0.27
C LEU A 96 -8.36 -12.30 0.81
N ARG A 97 -8.27 -13.61 1.08
CA ARG A 97 -9.02 -14.28 2.15
C ARG A 97 -8.77 -13.65 3.53
N SER A 98 -7.52 -13.24 3.80
CA SER A 98 -7.13 -12.64 5.08
C SER A 98 -7.66 -11.22 5.28
N SER A 99 -7.81 -10.47 4.18
CA SER A 99 -8.26 -9.07 4.19
C SER A 99 -9.71 -8.89 3.72
N TYR A 100 -10.38 -9.97 3.34
CA TYR A 100 -11.73 -9.94 2.80
C TYR A 100 -12.75 -9.38 3.80
N HIS A 101 -13.45 -8.35 3.36
CA HIS A 101 -14.69 -7.89 3.97
C HIS A 101 -15.67 -7.52 2.84
N PRO A 102 -16.99 -7.81 2.96
CA PRO A 102 -17.96 -7.45 1.92
C PRO A 102 -18.02 -5.94 1.60
N GLN A 103 -17.66 -5.08 2.56
CA GLN A 103 -17.55 -3.63 2.36
C GLN A 103 -16.21 -3.17 1.76
N ASN A 104 -15.18 -4.03 1.74
CA ASN A 104 -13.90 -3.70 1.10
C ASN A 104 -13.98 -3.93 -0.42
N VAL A 105 -13.09 -3.29 -1.17
CA VAL A 105 -12.98 -3.46 -2.62
C VAL A 105 -11.53 -3.77 -2.99
N PHE A 106 -11.31 -4.77 -3.83
CA PHE A 106 -9.97 -5.23 -4.20
C PHE A 106 -9.77 -5.02 -5.68
N CYS A 107 -8.73 -4.31 -6.08
CA CYS A 107 -8.36 -4.13 -7.46
C CYS A 107 -6.97 -4.71 -7.71
N TYR A 108 -6.86 -5.57 -8.73
CA TYR A 108 -5.63 -6.20 -9.15
C TYR A 108 -5.18 -5.65 -10.51
N ALA A 109 -4.13 -4.84 -10.50
CA ALA A 109 -3.42 -4.41 -11.71
C ALA A 109 -2.41 -5.49 -12.10
N ILE A 110 -2.72 -6.26 -13.14
CA ILE A 110 -1.89 -7.38 -13.59
C ILE A 110 -0.76 -6.83 -14.49
N ASP A 111 0.49 -7.18 -14.19
CA ASP A 111 1.63 -6.90 -15.08
C ASP A 111 1.37 -7.52 -16.45
N TYR A 112 1.56 -6.75 -17.51
CA TYR A 112 1.42 -7.21 -18.89
C TYR A 112 2.25 -8.46 -19.19
N LYS A 113 3.40 -8.63 -18.53
CA LYS A 113 4.31 -9.76 -18.71
C LYS A 113 3.96 -10.98 -17.85
N ALA A 114 2.91 -10.92 -17.03
CA ALA A 114 2.52 -12.03 -16.17
C ALA A 114 2.15 -13.26 -17.03
N LYS A 115 2.40 -14.46 -16.48
CA LYS A 115 2.07 -15.71 -17.18
C LYS A 115 0.57 -15.81 -17.43
N GLU A 116 0.20 -16.34 -18.59
CA GLU A 116 -1.20 -16.44 -19.01
C GLU A 116 -2.07 -17.22 -18.00
N ASP A 117 -1.59 -18.36 -17.48
CA ASP A 117 -2.29 -19.12 -16.43
C ASP A 117 -2.55 -18.28 -15.16
N PHE A 118 -1.57 -17.49 -14.73
CA PHE A 118 -1.73 -16.58 -13.59
C PHE A 118 -2.77 -15.50 -13.88
N THR A 119 -2.69 -14.87 -15.05
CA THR A 119 -3.64 -13.85 -15.51
C THR A 119 -5.07 -14.38 -15.50
N GLN A 120 -5.30 -15.55 -16.09
CA GLN A 120 -6.62 -16.18 -16.14
C GLN A 120 -7.18 -16.48 -14.74
N LYS A 121 -6.31 -16.91 -13.80
CA LYS A 121 -6.71 -17.15 -12.40
C LYS A 121 -7.16 -15.86 -11.70
N ILE A 122 -6.44 -14.75 -11.86
CA ILE A 122 -6.84 -13.45 -11.27
C ILE A 122 -8.12 -12.91 -11.92
N GLU A 123 -8.28 -13.03 -13.24
CA GLU A 123 -9.54 -12.68 -13.91
C GLU A 123 -10.71 -13.56 -13.48
N LYS A 124 -10.45 -14.82 -13.11
CA LYS A 124 -11.48 -15.69 -12.58
C LYS A 124 -11.94 -15.23 -11.19
N LEU A 125 -11.03 -14.73 -10.34
CA LEU A 125 -11.40 -14.13 -9.06
C LEU A 125 -12.40 -12.98 -9.24
N SER A 126 -12.15 -12.04 -10.16
CA SER A 126 -13.05 -10.90 -10.41
C SER A 126 -14.42 -11.32 -10.95
N LYS A 127 -14.48 -12.40 -11.75
CA LYS A 127 -15.76 -12.97 -12.22
C LYS A 127 -16.55 -13.65 -11.10
N CYS A 128 -15.88 -14.16 -10.07
CA CYS A 128 -16.52 -14.93 -9.00
C CYS A 128 -16.85 -14.11 -7.74
N LEU A 129 -16.15 -13.00 -7.51
CA LEU A 129 -16.30 -12.16 -6.31
C LEU A 129 -16.71 -10.73 -6.72
N PRO A 130 -17.85 -10.20 -6.23
CA PRO A 130 -18.43 -8.95 -6.74
C PRO A 130 -17.63 -7.69 -6.38
N ASN A 131 -16.76 -7.77 -5.39
CA ASN A 131 -15.91 -6.69 -4.91
C ASN A 131 -14.44 -6.87 -5.32
N VAL A 132 -14.17 -7.65 -6.37
CA VAL A 132 -12.84 -7.84 -6.96
C VAL A 132 -12.83 -7.31 -8.39
N LEU A 133 -11.88 -6.43 -8.68
CA LEU A 133 -11.74 -5.69 -9.93
C LEU A 133 -10.42 -6.03 -10.61
N VAL A 134 -10.43 -6.07 -11.94
CA VAL A 134 -9.24 -6.19 -12.77
C VAL A 134 -9.38 -5.17 -13.91
N PRO A 135 -8.60 -4.08 -13.91
CA PRO A 135 -8.59 -3.14 -15.02
C PRO A 135 -8.17 -3.83 -16.32
N THR A 136 -8.73 -3.37 -17.44
CA THR A 136 -8.40 -3.90 -18.78
C THR A 136 -7.03 -3.44 -19.27
N MET A 137 -6.67 -2.19 -18.95
CA MET A 137 -5.37 -1.62 -19.31
C MET A 137 -4.27 -2.26 -18.45
N ARG A 138 -3.19 -2.71 -19.10
CA ARG A 138 -2.02 -3.34 -18.46
C ARG A 138 -0.75 -2.70 -18.97
N TYR A 139 0.25 -2.65 -18.10
CA TYR A 139 1.57 -2.13 -18.44
C TYR A 139 2.65 -3.17 -18.15
N SER A 140 3.75 -3.09 -18.89
CA SER A 140 4.95 -3.88 -18.61
C SER A 140 5.72 -3.24 -17.45
N ILE A 141 5.60 -3.83 -16.26
CA ILE A 141 6.15 -3.23 -15.04
C ILE A 141 7.60 -3.67 -14.88
N GLY A 142 8.53 -2.71 -14.76
CA GLY A 142 9.95 -3.02 -14.65
C GLY A 142 10.44 -3.09 -13.20
N ARG A 143 11.58 -3.76 -12.99
CA ARG A 143 12.23 -3.86 -11.67
C ARG A 143 12.62 -2.50 -11.09
N THR A 144 12.79 -1.51 -11.95
CA THR A 144 13.07 -0.12 -11.59
C THR A 144 11.85 0.62 -11.06
N GLY A 145 10.65 0.04 -11.12
CA GLY A 145 9.40 0.72 -10.78
C GLY A 145 8.70 1.36 -11.98
N ILE A 146 9.32 1.32 -13.17
CA ILE A 146 8.72 1.86 -14.40
C ILE A 146 7.34 1.23 -14.64
N ASN A 147 6.38 2.07 -15.02
CA ASN A 147 4.94 1.79 -15.13
C ASN A 147 4.23 1.38 -13.84
N GLY A 148 4.90 1.29 -12.69
CA GLY A 148 4.29 0.89 -11.42
C GLY A 148 3.15 1.83 -11.02
N THR A 149 3.41 3.13 -10.98
CA THR A 149 2.39 4.13 -10.62
C THR A 149 1.25 4.20 -11.64
N ARG A 150 1.53 4.00 -12.94
CA ARG A 150 0.49 3.91 -13.99
C ARG A 150 -0.43 2.72 -13.74
N ALA A 151 0.14 1.56 -13.39
CA ALA A 151 -0.63 0.36 -13.08
C ALA A 151 -1.52 0.55 -11.83
N HIS A 152 -1.01 1.16 -10.76
CA HIS A 152 -1.86 1.55 -9.62
C HIS A 152 -2.96 2.52 -10.03
N PHE A 153 -2.65 3.50 -10.89
CA PHE A 153 -3.62 4.50 -11.35
C PHE A 153 -4.80 3.89 -12.12
N GLU A 154 -4.59 2.83 -12.90
CA GLU A 154 -5.70 2.07 -13.51
C GLU A 154 -6.66 1.48 -12.48
N CYS A 155 -6.12 1.00 -11.35
CA CYS A 155 -6.94 0.57 -10.24
C CYS A 155 -7.68 1.74 -9.57
N LEU A 156 -7.01 2.87 -9.36
CA LEU A 156 -7.65 4.07 -8.81
C LEU A 156 -8.84 4.52 -9.66
N LYS A 157 -8.72 4.50 -10.99
CA LYS A 157 -9.84 4.79 -11.91
C LYS A 157 -11.00 3.80 -11.72
N ALA A 158 -10.72 2.49 -11.68
CA ALA A 158 -11.73 1.46 -11.51
C ALA A 158 -12.47 1.58 -10.16
N LEU A 159 -11.74 1.91 -9.09
CA LEU A 159 -12.28 2.05 -7.73
C LEU A 159 -13.25 3.23 -7.59
N MET A 160 -13.11 4.28 -8.41
CA MET A 160 -14.01 5.44 -8.35
C MET A 160 -15.46 5.11 -8.70
N ALA A 161 -15.71 4.02 -9.44
CA ALA A 161 -17.06 3.52 -9.73
C ALA A 161 -17.72 2.82 -8.53
N TYR A 162 -16.96 2.45 -7.50
CA TYR A 162 -17.45 1.73 -6.32
C TYR A 162 -17.65 2.68 -5.15
N THR A 163 -18.79 2.62 -4.47
CA THR A 163 -19.13 3.47 -3.31
C THR A 163 -18.83 2.79 -1.98
N GLY A 164 -18.80 3.56 -0.90
CA GLY A 164 -18.75 3.03 0.48
C GLY A 164 -17.35 2.74 1.02
N TRP A 165 -16.29 2.90 0.21
CA TRP A 165 -14.90 2.91 0.69
C TRP A 165 -14.38 4.33 0.87
N GLU A 166 -13.58 4.57 1.91
CA GLU A 166 -13.07 5.92 2.27
C GLU A 166 -11.55 6.07 2.09
N TYR A 167 -10.81 4.96 2.06
CA TYR A 167 -9.37 4.92 1.87
C TYR A 167 -8.97 3.80 0.91
N VAL A 168 -7.93 4.03 0.11
CA VAL A 168 -7.26 2.99 -0.68
C VAL A 168 -5.84 2.77 -0.19
N MET A 169 -5.42 1.51 -0.08
CA MET A 169 -4.03 1.14 0.18
C MET A 169 -3.37 0.67 -1.13
N LEU A 170 -2.27 1.29 -1.50
CA LEU A 170 -1.43 0.87 -2.63
C LEU A 170 -0.52 -0.27 -2.18
N MET A 171 -0.57 -1.39 -2.88
CA MET A 171 0.13 -2.63 -2.53
C MET A 171 0.86 -3.22 -3.74
N GLN A 172 1.86 -4.06 -3.47
CA GLN A 172 2.62 -4.85 -4.44
C GLN A 172 2.38 -6.35 -4.20
N ASN A 173 2.88 -7.18 -5.12
CA ASN A 173 2.56 -8.61 -5.21
C ASN A 173 2.68 -9.37 -3.88
N TYR A 174 3.75 -9.11 -3.13
CA TYR A 174 4.13 -9.86 -1.94
C TYR A 174 3.73 -9.21 -0.61
N ASP A 175 2.96 -8.13 -0.62
CA ASP A 175 2.52 -7.52 0.64
C ASP A 175 1.43 -8.34 1.31
N ILE A 176 1.48 -8.42 2.64
CA ILE A 176 0.54 -9.17 3.46
C ILE A 176 0.01 -8.24 4.55
N MET A 177 -1.30 -8.26 4.77
CA MET A 177 -1.93 -7.50 5.84
C MET A 177 -1.55 -8.08 7.21
N ILE A 178 -1.08 -7.20 8.11
CA ILE A 178 -0.70 -7.53 9.49
C ILE A 178 -1.63 -6.94 10.54
N LYS A 179 -2.78 -6.43 10.08
CA LYS A 179 -3.87 -5.89 10.89
C LYS A 179 -5.16 -6.51 10.39
N SER A 180 -6.08 -6.78 11.29
CA SER A 180 -7.44 -7.19 10.92
C SER A 180 -8.15 -6.07 10.16
N VAL A 181 -9.24 -6.41 9.47
CA VAL A 181 -10.09 -5.42 8.77
C VAL A 181 -10.62 -4.35 9.73
N TYR A 182 -10.94 -4.70 10.97
CA TYR A 182 -11.43 -3.78 12.00
C TYR A 182 -10.33 -2.84 12.51
N GLU A 183 -9.13 -3.37 12.77
CA GLU A 183 -7.98 -2.55 13.16
C GLU A 183 -7.57 -1.60 12.04
N THR A 184 -7.59 -2.09 10.80
CA THR A 184 -7.27 -1.28 9.60
C THR A 184 -8.23 -0.08 9.49
N VAL A 185 -9.55 -0.32 9.57
CA VAL A 185 -10.55 0.75 9.56
C VAL A 185 -10.36 1.70 10.75
N SER A 186 -10.12 1.18 11.95
CA SER A 186 -9.88 2.02 13.13
C SER A 186 -8.65 2.91 12.99
N ILE A 187 -7.58 2.43 12.35
CA ILE A 187 -6.36 3.21 12.10
C ILE A 187 -6.65 4.30 11.06
N LEU A 188 -7.23 3.92 9.91
CA LEU A 188 -7.51 4.86 8.82
C LEU A 188 -8.53 5.93 9.24
N GLN A 189 -9.49 5.58 10.10
CA GLN A 189 -10.44 6.54 10.67
C GLN A 189 -9.73 7.64 11.47
N LYS A 190 -8.61 7.32 12.15
CA LYS A 190 -7.82 8.31 12.90
C LYS A 190 -7.05 9.28 12.00
N LEU A 191 -6.85 8.94 10.72
CA LEU A 191 -6.23 9.86 9.76
C LEU A 191 -7.18 11.00 9.35
N GLY A 192 -8.49 10.87 9.55
CA GLY A 192 -9.44 11.98 9.43
C GLY A 192 -9.45 12.69 8.07
N GLY A 193 -9.17 11.97 6.98
CA GLY A 193 -9.06 12.51 5.62
C GLY A 193 -7.62 12.81 5.16
N ALA A 194 -6.64 12.78 6.06
CA ALA A 194 -5.23 12.88 5.70
C ALA A 194 -4.76 11.62 4.95
N ASN A 195 -3.83 11.79 4.02
CA ASN A 195 -3.14 10.69 3.34
C ASN A 195 -1.93 10.25 4.19
N ASP A 196 -1.61 8.95 4.15
CA ASP A 196 -0.41 8.38 4.76
C ASP A 196 0.59 8.00 3.66
N VAL A 197 1.66 8.78 3.55
CA VAL A 197 2.63 8.70 2.45
C VAL A 197 4.03 8.90 3.01
N HIS A 198 4.94 7.97 2.71
CA HIS A 198 6.37 8.16 3.00
C HIS A 198 6.90 9.33 2.20
N VAL A 199 7.64 10.25 2.83
CA VAL A 199 8.17 11.42 2.13
C VAL A 199 9.58 11.74 2.62
N ARG A 200 10.50 11.97 1.68
CA ARG A 200 11.88 12.40 1.88
C ARG A 200 12.35 13.26 0.69
N PRO A 201 13.46 14.00 0.82
CA PRO A 201 14.07 14.69 -0.32
C PRO A 201 14.31 13.76 -1.51
N CYS A 202 13.99 14.24 -2.71
CA CYS A 202 14.15 13.48 -3.95
C CYS A 202 15.56 13.66 -4.52
N GLU A 203 16.24 12.57 -4.87
CA GLU A 203 17.53 12.66 -5.53
C GLU A 203 17.40 13.21 -6.97
N SER A 204 18.32 14.08 -7.38
CA SER A 204 18.24 14.79 -8.67
C SER A 204 18.18 13.87 -9.90
N TYR A 205 18.76 12.68 -9.83
CA TYR A 205 18.75 11.72 -10.94
C TYR A 205 17.40 11.00 -11.11
N ARG A 206 16.42 11.20 -10.22
CA ARG A 206 15.11 10.53 -10.22
C ARG A 206 14.08 11.19 -11.14
N TYR A 207 14.39 12.39 -11.65
CA TYR A 207 13.54 13.11 -12.58
C TYR A 207 14.40 13.95 -13.54
N ASN A 208 13.86 14.27 -14.70
CA ASN A 208 14.59 15.01 -15.71
C ASN A 208 14.48 16.52 -15.46
N HIS A 209 15.58 17.13 -15.00
CA HIS A 209 15.68 18.57 -14.73
C HIS A 209 15.60 19.46 -15.98
N SER A 210 15.82 18.91 -17.18
CA SER A 210 15.72 19.65 -18.44
C SER A 210 14.27 19.81 -18.91
N LEU A 211 13.32 19.09 -18.30
CA LEU A 211 11.89 19.20 -18.60
C LEU A 211 11.23 20.25 -17.72
N LYS A 212 10.13 20.81 -18.22
CA LYS A 212 9.27 21.70 -17.44
C LYS A 212 8.28 20.89 -16.61
N TRP A 213 8.20 21.24 -15.33
CA TRP A 213 7.35 20.59 -14.32
C TRP A 213 6.31 21.55 -13.73
N ASP A 214 6.00 22.63 -14.44
CA ASP A 214 4.87 23.49 -14.13
C ASP A 214 3.56 22.91 -14.68
N THR A 215 2.46 23.26 -14.01
CA THR A 215 1.12 22.74 -14.29
C THR A 215 0.64 23.06 -15.71
N GLN A 216 1.08 24.17 -16.31
CA GLN A 216 0.75 24.56 -17.68
C GLN A 216 1.46 23.64 -18.67
N SER A 217 2.77 23.49 -18.52
CA SER A 217 3.58 22.61 -19.37
C SER A 217 3.10 21.16 -19.27
N LEU A 218 2.58 20.73 -18.12
CA LEU A 218 2.06 19.38 -17.92
C LEU A 218 0.60 19.19 -18.38
N ASN A 219 -0.13 20.25 -18.77
CA ASN A 219 -1.59 20.21 -18.94
C ASN A 219 -2.29 19.55 -17.72
N PHE A 220 -1.83 19.92 -16.52
CA PHE A 220 -2.05 19.12 -15.32
C PHE A 220 -3.50 19.10 -14.84
N PHE A 221 -4.29 20.15 -15.11
CA PHE A 221 -5.68 20.22 -14.69
C PHE A 221 -6.61 19.96 -15.87
N ARG A 222 -7.63 19.11 -15.67
CA ARG A 222 -8.60 18.78 -16.72
C ARG A 222 -9.45 19.98 -17.13
N ASN A 223 -9.82 20.82 -16.15
CA ASN A 223 -10.55 22.06 -16.39
C ASN A 223 -9.83 23.23 -15.70
N GLU A 224 -9.12 24.03 -16.49
CA GLU A 224 -8.41 25.19 -15.97
C GLU A 224 -9.34 26.23 -15.35
N LYS A 225 -10.61 26.33 -15.80
CA LYS A 225 -11.56 27.32 -15.26
C LYS A 225 -11.84 27.14 -13.78
N ASP A 226 -11.75 25.91 -13.27
CA ASP A 226 -12.02 25.56 -11.88
C ASP A 226 -10.78 25.68 -10.98
N THR A 227 -9.65 26.12 -11.53
CA THR A 227 -8.38 26.24 -10.81
C THR A 227 -8.09 27.67 -10.37
N LYS A 228 -7.52 27.80 -9.17
CA LYS A 228 -7.05 29.07 -8.61
C LYS A 228 -5.84 29.59 -9.42
N PRO A 229 -5.61 30.91 -9.49
CA PRO A 229 -4.40 31.45 -10.14
C PRO A 229 -3.09 30.89 -9.58
N THR A 230 -3.05 30.56 -8.29
CA THR A 230 -1.91 29.92 -7.63
C THR A 230 -1.65 28.49 -8.11
N GLN A 231 -2.72 27.75 -8.45
CA GLN A 231 -2.63 26.40 -9.02
C GLN A 231 -2.13 26.45 -10.46
N ARG A 232 -2.64 27.39 -11.28
CA ARG A 232 -2.28 27.50 -12.71
C ARG A 232 -0.83 27.86 -12.98
N ASN A 233 -0.16 28.50 -12.03
CA ASN A 233 1.25 28.88 -12.15
C ASN A 233 2.14 28.04 -11.23
N ALA A 234 1.61 26.95 -10.67
CA ALA A 234 2.35 26.10 -9.77
C ALA A 234 3.37 25.23 -10.52
N SER A 235 4.51 25.01 -9.86
CA SER A 235 5.49 23.97 -10.22
C SER A 235 5.43 22.83 -9.22
N LEU A 236 5.68 21.61 -9.70
CA LEU A 236 5.78 20.44 -8.83
C LEU A 236 7.00 20.57 -7.90
N THR A 237 6.79 20.27 -6.62
CA THR A 237 7.86 20.11 -5.64
C THR A 237 8.21 18.63 -5.52
N PHE A 238 9.36 18.25 -6.05
CA PHE A 238 9.76 16.83 -6.08
C PHE A 238 10.12 16.31 -4.70
N ALA A 239 9.45 15.23 -4.32
CA ALA A 239 9.78 14.39 -3.18
C ALA A 239 9.81 12.93 -3.61
N ARG A 240 10.47 12.10 -2.80
CA ARG A 240 10.48 10.66 -2.94
C ARG A 240 9.92 10.00 -1.68
N GLY A 241 9.46 8.78 -1.80
CA GLY A 241 8.82 8.04 -0.72
C GLY A 241 8.94 6.55 -0.91
N ALA A 242 7.80 5.87 -0.83
CA ALA A 242 7.63 4.46 -1.15
C ALA A 242 6.56 4.34 -2.24
N ALA A 243 6.54 3.21 -2.95
CA ALA A 243 5.45 2.88 -3.88
C ALA A 243 4.09 2.67 -3.16
N HIS A 244 4.12 2.56 -1.83
CA HIS A 244 2.97 2.32 -0.97
C HIS A 244 2.45 3.62 -0.36
N ALA A 245 1.14 3.73 -0.29
CA ALA A 245 0.46 4.84 0.34
C ALA A 245 -0.94 4.40 0.79
N SER A 246 -1.48 5.06 1.81
CA SER A 246 -2.92 5.06 2.08
C SER A 246 -3.48 6.42 1.68
N LEU A 247 -4.31 6.44 0.64
CA LEU A 247 -4.88 7.67 0.08
C LEU A 247 -6.36 7.74 0.43
N SER A 248 -6.82 8.93 0.86
CA SER A 248 -8.25 9.17 1.06
C SER A 248 -9.01 9.08 -0.26
N ARG A 249 -10.30 8.74 -0.22
CA ARG A 249 -11.17 8.75 -1.40
C ARG A 249 -11.19 10.12 -2.08
N ALA A 250 -11.15 11.20 -1.30
CA ALA A 250 -11.07 12.56 -1.82
C ALA A 250 -9.79 12.80 -2.64
N ALA A 251 -8.65 12.31 -2.16
CA ALA A 251 -7.38 12.36 -2.89
C ALA A 251 -7.45 11.59 -4.21
N VAL A 252 -8.01 10.38 -4.19
CA VAL A 252 -8.18 9.55 -5.40
C VAL A 252 -9.13 10.21 -6.39
N ASN A 253 -10.25 10.77 -5.92
CA ASN A 253 -11.19 11.51 -6.77
C ASN A 253 -10.51 12.70 -7.43
N TRP A 254 -9.69 13.45 -6.69
CA TRP A 254 -8.90 14.55 -7.25
C TRP A 254 -7.92 14.04 -8.32
N MET A 255 -7.16 12.98 -8.03
CA MET A 255 -6.22 12.37 -8.98
C MET A 255 -6.89 11.88 -10.28
N VAL A 256 -8.10 11.33 -10.19
CA VAL A 256 -8.80 10.73 -11.34
C VAL A 256 -9.60 11.78 -12.11
N ASN A 257 -10.36 12.61 -11.41
CA ASN A 257 -11.40 13.46 -12.00
C ASN A 257 -11.02 14.95 -12.07
N THR A 258 -10.03 15.43 -11.31
CA THR A 258 -9.63 16.85 -11.32
C THR A 258 -8.38 17.08 -12.16
N VAL A 259 -7.40 16.20 -12.05
CA VAL A 259 -6.11 16.34 -12.74
C VAL A 259 -5.95 15.35 -13.89
N ASP A 260 -5.11 15.71 -14.86
CA ASP A 260 -4.63 14.84 -15.91
C ASP A 260 -3.15 14.51 -15.69
N LEU A 261 -2.89 13.30 -15.22
CA LEU A 261 -1.54 12.83 -14.94
C LEU A 261 -0.84 12.25 -16.19
N THR A 262 -1.47 12.23 -17.36
CA THR A 262 -0.94 11.57 -18.56
C THR A 262 0.44 12.07 -18.93
N LYS A 263 0.60 13.39 -19.09
CA LYS A 263 1.90 13.98 -19.43
C LYS A 263 2.91 13.88 -18.28
N THR A 264 2.44 13.96 -17.03
CA THR A 264 3.29 13.72 -15.86
C THR A 264 3.86 12.30 -15.87
N PHE A 265 3.02 11.30 -16.17
CA PHE A 265 3.48 9.92 -16.33
C PHE A 265 4.43 9.75 -17.51
N GLU A 266 4.23 10.44 -18.63
CA GLU A 266 5.16 10.36 -19.78
C GLU A 266 6.53 10.96 -19.47
N GLN A 267 6.56 12.07 -18.74
CA GLN A 267 7.80 12.73 -18.38
C GLN A 267 8.54 12.05 -17.22
N LEU A 268 7.82 11.48 -16.26
CA LEU A 268 8.39 10.97 -15.00
C LEU A 268 8.82 9.51 -15.05
N ASP A 269 8.18 8.69 -15.88
CA ASP A 269 8.34 7.22 -15.88
C ASP A 269 9.64 6.77 -16.58
N LEU A 270 10.76 7.26 -16.06
CA LEU A 270 12.11 6.97 -16.49
C LEU A 270 12.53 5.56 -16.05
N ASN A 271 13.43 4.93 -16.80
CA ASN A 271 14.02 3.64 -16.39
C ASN A 271 15.13 3.81 -15.33
N VAL A 272 14.79 4.43 -14.21
CA VAL A 272 15.66 4.67 -13.06
C VAL A 272 15.08 3.91 -11.87
N LEU A 273 15.94 3.25 -11.08
CA LEU A 273 15.50 2.48 -9.91
C LEU A 273 14.62 3.34 -8.99
N GLY A 274 13.48 2.81 -8.55
CA GLY A 274 12.49 3.40 -7.64
C GLY A 274 11.78 4.65 -8.19
N VAL A 275 11.51 4.70 -9.51
CA VAL A 275 10.75 5.79 -10.13
C VAL A 275 9.29 5.83 -9.66
N ASP A 276 8.73 4.68 -9.30
CA ASP A 276 7.40 4.52 -8.71
C ASP A 276 7.26 5.18 -7.32
N GLU A 277 8.37 5.53 -6.69
CA GLU A 277 8.42 6.18 -5.38
C GLU A 277 8.40 7.71 -5.46
N VAL A 278 8.22 8.31 -6.64
CA VAL A 278 8.36 9.78 -6.83
C VAL A 278 7.01 10.49 -6.92
N LEU A 279 6.06 9.97 -7.71
CA LEU A 279 4.85 10.73 -8.05
C LEU A 279 3.97 11.02 -6.83
N ILE A 280 3.58 10.00 -6.07
CA ILE A 280 2.65 10.16 -4.94
C ILE A 280 3.22 11.13 -3.87
N PRO A 281 4.48 10.98 -3.43
CA PRO A 281 5.16 11.96 -2.58
C PRO A 281 5.18 13.37 -3.16
N THR A 282 5.49 13.51 -4.45
CA THR A 282 5.55 14.82 -5.14
C THR A 282 4.19 15.50 -5.15
N LEU A 283 3.11 14.77 -5.46
CA LEU A 283 1.74 15.30 -5.39
C LEU A 283 1.37 15.71 -3.97
N GLN A 284 1.80 14.93 -2.98
CA GLN A 284 1.52 15.16 -1.56
C GLN A 284 2.19 16.43 -1.01
N VAL A 285 3.39 16.78 -1.47
CA VAL A 285 4.13 17.96 -0.95
C VAL A 285 4.02 19.20 -1.83
N SER A 286 3.47 19.09 -3.04
CA SER A 286 3.28 20.25 -3.91
C SER A 286 2.13 21.12 -3.41
N ASP A 287 2.43 22.00 -2.45
CA ASP A 287 1.46 22.81 -1.69
C ASP A 287 0.40 23.49 -2.56
N SER A 288 0.85 24.08 -3.65
CA SER A 288 0.00 24.84 -4.57
C SER A 288 -1.00 23.99 -5.33
N LEU A 289 -0.83 22.66 -5.43
CA LEU A 289 -1.80 21.78 -6.10
C LEU A 289 -3.09 21.61 -5.30
N ASP A 290 -3.03 21.78 -3.98
CA ASP A 290 -4.16 21.65 -3.06
C ASP A 290 -4.82 20.25 -3.11
N MET A 291 -4.01 19.20 -3.30
CA MET A 291 -4.47 17.80 -3.26
C MET A 291 -5.15 17.50 -1.90
N PRO A 292 -6.35 16.90 -1.87
CA PRO A 292 -7.01 16.54 -0.61
C PRO A 292 -6.16 15.59 0.24
N GLY A 293 -6.12 15.84 1.56
CA GLY A 293 -5.35 15.04 2.50
C GLY A 293 -3.83 15.25 2.42
N ARG A 294 -3.37 16.28 1.70
CA ARG A 294 -1.95 16.63 1.56
C ARG A 294 -1.30 17.11 2.87
N PHE A 295 0.03 17.19 2.89
CA PHE A 295 0.80 17.91 3.93
C PHE A 295 1.82 18.85 3.29
N THR A 296 2.45 19.71 4.10
CA THR A 296 3.33 20.77 3.57
C THR A 296 4.70 20.26 3.13
N ALA A 297 5.35 20.96 2.19
CA ALA A 297 6.75 20.68 1.80
C ALA A 297 7.79 21.06 2.86
N GLU A 298 7.40 21.72 3.96
CA GLU A 298 8.32 22.29 4.94
C GLU A 298 9.34 21.28 5.48
N CYS A 299 8.89 20.06 5.82
CA CYS A 299 9.77 19.00 6.30
C CYS A 299 10.77 18.55 5.23
N VAL A 300 10.34 18.43 3.96
CA VAL A 300 11.20 18.05 2.84
C VAL A 300 12.26 19.11 2.59
N HIS A 301 11.89 20.40 2.61
CA HIS A 301 12.83 21.51 2.47
C HIS A 301 13.87 21.56 3.59
N LYS A 302 13.52 21.07 4.78
CA LYS A 302 14.45 20.91 5.92
C LYS A 302 15.24 19.60 5.89
N GLY A 303 15.17 18.84 4.79
CA GLY A 303 15.87 17.56 4.63
C GLY A 303 15.35 16.45 5.55
N LYS A 304 14.12 16.57 6.07
CA LYS A 304 13.55 15.59 7.01
C LYS A 304 12.81 14.47 6.27
N ILE A 305 12.90 13.28 6.85
CA ILE A 305 12.14 12.10 6.42
C ILE A 305 10.85 12.05 7.25
N ILE A 306 9.74 11.88 6.57
CA ILE A 306 8.41 11.67 7.13
C ILE A 306 8.07 10.21 6.91
N GLY A 307 8.05 9.45 8.01
CA GLY A 307 7.62 8.06 8.01
C GLY A 307 6.11 7.91 7.75
N PHE A 308 5.67 6.67 7.59
CA PHE A 308 4.29 6.32 7.26
C PHE A 308 3.94 4.97 7.88
N ILE A 309 2.65 4.68 8.03
CA ILE A 309 2.15 3.46 8.70
C ILE A 309 1.65 2.39 7.72
N THR A 310 1.49 2.72 6.44
CA THR A 310 0.93 1.84 5.41
C THR A 310 1.77 0.57 5.22
N ARG A 311 3.10 0.65 5.34
CA ARG A 311 3.98 -0.50 5.16
C ARG A 311 5.09 -0.53 6.20
N CYS A 312 5.32 -1.71 6.76
CA CYS A 312 6.49 -2.00 7.56
C CYS A 312 7.43 -2.90 6.74
N ASN A 313 8.65 -2.41 6.47
CA ASN A 313 9.73 -3.22 5.89
C ASN A 313 10.75 -3.55 6.98
N ILE A 314 11.30 -4.76 6.95
CA ILE A 314 12.36 -5.19 7.87
C ILE A 314 13.66 -5.26 7.07
N THR A 315 14.18 -4.10 6.68
CA THR A 315 15.51 -3.95 6.07
C THR A 315 16.45 -3.34 7.11
N ASN A 316 17.28 -4.17 7.75
CA ASN A 316 18.31 -3.82 8.75
C ASN A 316 17.84 -2.99 9.96
N ILE A 317 17.54 -3.67 11.07
CA ILE A 317 17.21 -3.06 12.37
C ILE A 317 18.43 -2.32 12.94
N ALA A 318 18.49 -1.00 12.79
CA ALA A 318 19.00 -0.15 13.85
C ALA A 318 17.87 -0.03 14.89
N LYS A 319 18.05 -0.65 16.07
CA LYS A 319 17.06 -0.63 17.15
C LYS A 319 16.87 0.81 17.63
N ILE A 320 15.73 1.43 17.28
CA ILE A 320 15.20 2.55 18.06
C ILE A 320 13.93 2.04 18.76
N LEU A 321 14.10 1.63 20.01
CA LEU A 321 13.01 1.39 20.95
C LEU A 321 12.63 2.74 21.56
N ILE A 322 11.60 3.41 21.02
CA ILE A 322 10.90 4.46 21.77
C ILE A 322 9.74 3.79 22.49
N ARG A 323 9.83 3.77 23.82
CA ARG A 323 8.79 3.27 24.71
C ARG A 323 7.76 4.40 24.88
N VAL A 324 6.60 4.26 24.24
CA VAL A 324 5.40 5.03 24.60
C VAL A 324 4.33 4.04 25.02
N SER A 325 3.73 4.31 26.17
CA SER A 325 2.78 3.44 26.86
C SER A 325 1.62 2.97 25.96
N ASN A 326 1.44 1.66 25.91
CA ASN A 326 0.25 0.90 25.49
C ASN A 326 -0.19 0.84 24.01
N TRP A 327 0.52 1.42 23.04
CA TRP A 327 0.27 1.12 21.62
C TRP A 327 1.59 1.13 20.84
N THR A 328 2.00 -0.02 20.30
CA THR A 328 3.24 -0.14 19.52
C THR A 328 2.99 0.15 18.05
N VAL A 329 3.45 1.32 17.58
CA VAL A 329 3.61 1.62 16.15
C VAL A 329 5.09 1.42 15.82
N ALA A 330 5.39 0.46 14.93
CA ALA A 330 6.74 0.31 14.38
C ALA A 330 6.88 1.28 13.22
N LEU A 331 7.73 2.31 13.37
CA LEU A 331 8.21 3.10 12.25
C LEU A 331 9.41 2.35 11.65
N ALA A 332 9.31 1.95 10.39
CA ALA A 332 10.44 1.40 9.66
C ALA A 332 11.34 2.57 9.23
N TYR A 333 12.62 2.53 9.64
CA TYR A 333 13.67 3.39 9.13
C TYR A 333 14.53 2.54 8.18
N GLU A 334 14.69 3.01 6.95
CA GLU A 334 15.56 2.37 5.96
C GLU A 334 16.90 3.12 5.97
N PRO A 335 18.03 2.49 6.34
CA PRO A 335 19.31 3.17 6.35
C PRO A 335 19.79 3.47 4.92
N ASP A 336 20.23 4.70 4.68
CA ASP A 336 20.83 5.12 3.41
C ASP A 336 22.08 4.28 3.12
N TYR A 337 22.15 3.74 1.90
CA TYR A 337 23.30 2.96 1.43
C TYR A 337 24.51 3.81 1.03
N ASN A 338 24.46 5.14 1.20
CA ASN A 338 25.55 6.05 0.83
C ASN A 338 25.62 7.24 1.80
N ASN A 339 26.23 7.05 2.97
CA ASN A 339 26.95 8.12 3.66
C ASN A 339 27.83 7.51 4.76
N GLU A 340 29.10 7.30 4.44
CA GLU A 340 30.14 7.38 5.46
C GLU A 340 30.14 8.81 5.99
N GLN A 341 30.21 8.95 7.32
CA GLN A 341 30.23 10.20 8.09
C GLN A 341 28.85 10.83 8.41
N LEU A 342 28.34 10.50 9.60
CA LEU A 342 27.79 11.53 10.49
C LEU A 342 28.06 11.14 11.94
N HIS A 343 28.98 11.90 12.52
CA HIS A 343 29.33 11.87 13.93
C HIS A 343 28.13 12.21 14.81
N SER A 344 28.14 11.59 15.98
CA SER A 344 27.26 11.77 17.13
C SER A 344 26.99 13.24 17.50
N SER A 345 25.82 13.43 18.13
CA SER A 345 25.38 14.48 19.08
C SER A 345 24.37 15.52 18.58
N PHE A 346 23.30 15.69 19.38
CA PHE A 346 22.54 16.90 19.75
C PHE A 346 20.99 16.76 19.77
N PRO A 347 20.27 17.56 20.60
CA PRO A 347 19.31 17.05 21.59
C PRO A 347 17.85 17.35 21.26
N MET A 348 16.95 16.62 21.91
CA MET A 348 15.51 16.92 21.96
C MET A 348 15.26 18.21 22.74
N VAL A 349 14.60 19.19 22.11
CA VAL A 349 13.82 20.21 22.81
C VAL A 349 12.41 20.17 22.23
N ALA A 350 11.48 19.66 23.03
CA ALA A 350 10.04 19.67 22.77
C ALA A 350 9.42 20.76 23.62
N HIS A 351 8.82 21.78 23.00
CA HIS A 351 7.84 22.65 23.62
C HIS A 351 6.67 22.83 22.67
N SER A 352 5.51 22.29 23.06
CA SER A 352 4.21 22.81 22.64
C SER A 352 3.27 22.76 23.84
N THR A 353 2.89 23.96 24.28
CA THR A 353 1.80 24.20 25.22
C THR A 353 0.50 24.15 24.43
N ILE A 354 -0.45 23.36 24.91
CA ILE A 354 -1.81 23.18 24.39
C ILE A 354 -2.73 24.20 25.08
N VAL A 355 -3.69 24.76 24.34
CA VAL A 355 -5.04 25.07 24.84
C VAL A 355 -6.03 24.26 24.02
#